data_AF-A0A924YS10-F1
#
_entry.id   AF-A0A924YS10-F1
#
_cell.length_a   1.000
_cell.length_b   1.000
_cell.length_c   1.000
_cell.angle_alpha   90.00
_cell.angle_beta   90.00
_cell.angle_gamma   90.00
#
_symmetry.space_group_name_H-M   'P 1'
#
loop_
_entity.id
_entity.type
_entity.pdbx_description
1 polymer ?
#
loop_
_entity_poly.entity_id
_entity_poly.type
_entity_poly.pdbx_seq_one_letter_code
_entity_poly.pdbx_strand_id
1 'polypeptide(L)'
;MLGLITIGLLGSVTACELPQVSAEDRLFLPLSLEFLGAYTLPKTNFKDTLVGGLSGLTYDRKKDLFYAVSDDRSDRAPARFYTLKLELDPARPSLRQVVVQDVTILTQEDGQPFAKNTIDPEGIALSSRESVFISSEGVVHDGVP
;
A
#
# COMPACT_ATOMS: atom_id res chain seq x y z
N MET A 1 -20.50 68.15 55.63
CA MET A 1 -20.75 68.87 54.36
C MET A 1 -19.46 68.85 53.57
N LEU A 2 -19.49 68.33 52.33
CA LEU A 2 -18.43 68.33 51.29
C LEU A 2 -17.12 67.58 51.64
N GLY A 3 -16.50 66.75 50.79
CA GLY A 3 -16.73 66.36 49.40
C GLY A 3 -15.59 65.44 48.94
N LEU A 4 -15.88 64.65 47.90
CA LEU A 4 -15.04 63.72 47.11
C LEU A 4 -13.53 64.05 46.97
N ILE A 5 -12.69 63.01 46.81
CA ILE A 5 -11.99 62.69 45.54
C ILE A 5 -11.38 61.28 45.63
N THR A 6 -11.87 60.39 44.76
CA THR A 6 -11.27 59.11 44.36
C THR A 6 -10.11 59.33 43.37
N ILE A 7 -9.11 58.45 43.38
CA ILE A 7 -8.64 57.61 42.23
C ILE A 7 -7.19 57.16 42.48
N GLY A 8 -6.96 55.84 42.36
CA GLY A 8 -5.65 55.21 42.40
C GLY A 8 -5.65 53.83 41.74
N LEU A 9 -6.14 53.80 40.50
CA LEU A 9 -5.89 52.84 39.42
C LEU A 9 -5.41 51.41 39.82
N LEU A 10 -6.35 50.49 40.03
CA LEU A 10 -6.05 49.05 39.86
C LEU A 10 -6.00 48.77 38.35
N GLY A 11 -4.79 48.70 37.79
CA GLY A 11 -4.58 48.23 36.43
C GLY A 11 -4.92 46.76 36.33
N SER A 12 -6.03 46.44 35.67
CA SER A 12 -6.37 45.09 35.24
C SER A 12 -5.34 44.66 34.21
N VAL A 13 -4.36 43.86 34.63
CA VAL A 13 -3.46 43.18 33.70
C VAL A 13 -4.29 42.07 33.07
N THR A 14 -4.95 42.35 31.95
CA THR A 14 -5.51 41.31 31.10
C THR A 14 -4.33 40.58 30.48
N ALA A 15 -3.85 39.53 31.15
CA ALA A 15 -3.03 38.54 30.49
C ALA A 15 -3.89 37.96 29.37
N CYS A 16 -3.50 38.19 28.11
CA CYS A 16 -3.99 37.33 27.04
C CYS A 16 -3.55 35.90 27.39
N GLU A 17 -4.50 35.04 27.77
CA GLU A 17 -4.24 33.61 27.77
C GLU A 17 -3.86 33.23 26.35
N LEU A 18 -2.60 32.84 26.16
CA LEU A 18 -2.19 32.17 24.94
C LEU A 18 -3.04 30.90 24.84
N PRO A 19 -3.78 30.68 23.74
CA PRO A 19 -4.56 29.47 23.61
C PRO A 19 -3.62 28.27 23.76
N GLN A 20 -3.81 27.50 24.84
CA GLN A 20 -3.14 26.23 25.01
C GLN A 20 -3.74 25.27 24.00
N VAL A 21 -3.19 25.26 22.79
CA VAL A 21 -3.51 24.23 21.80
C VAL A 21 -2.82 22.96 22.28
N SER A 22 -3.59 21.94 22.63
CA SER A 22 -3.02 20.65 22.99
C SER A 22 -2.19 20.11 21.81
N ALA A 23 -1.02 19.54 22.10
CA ALA A 23 -0.20 18.88 21.08
C ALA A 23 -0.95 17.72 20.40
N GLU A 24 -1.99 17.17 21.05
CA GLU A 24 -2.86 16.15 20.49
C GLU A 24 -3.61 16.62 19.24
N ASP A 25 -3.96 17.90 19.13
CA ASP A 25 -4.74 18.45 18.00
C ASP A 25 -3.91 18.64 16.71
N ARG A 26 -2.59 18.40 16.74
CA ARG A 26 -1.69 18.70 15.60
C ARG A 26 -0.80 17.56 15.12
N LEU A 27 -0.88 16.36 15.69
CA LEU A 27 0.09 15.30 15.38
C LEU A 27 -0.38 14.32 14.30
N PHE A 28 -1.68 14.22 14.03
CA PHE A 28 -2.19 13.27 13.04
C PHE A 28 -3.20 13.93 12.10
N LEU A 29 -3.06 13.68 10.80
CA LEU A 29 -4.11 13.94 9.83
C LEU A 29 -5.40 13.23 10.31
N PRO A 30 -6.60 13.81 10.10
CA PRO A 30 -7.87 13.14 10.40
C PRO A 30 -8.09 11.99 9.40
N LEU A 31 -7.30 10.94 9.52
CA LEU A 31 -7.34 9.74 8.70
C LEU A 31 -8.34 8.77 9.33
N SER A 32 -9.31 8.35 8.54
CA SER A 32 -10.19 7.24 8.88
C SER A 32 -10.02 6.13 7.85
N LEU A 33 -10.20 4.89 8.29
CA LEU A 33 -10.15 3.71 7.45
C LEU A 33 -11.53 3.06 7.49
N GLU A 34 -12.13 2.88 6.32
CA GLU A 34 -13.35 2.11 6.15
C GLU A 34 -13.01 0.76 5.53
N PHE A 35 -13.48 -0.32 6.16
CA PHE A 35 -13.31 -1.66 5.61
C PHE A 35 -14.34 -1.89 4.51
N LEU A 36 -13.86 -1.99 3.26
CA LEU A 36 -14.72 -2.17 2.09
C LEU A 36 -15.07 -3.65 1.81
N GLY A 37 -14.32 -4.61 2.36
CA GLY A 37 -14.58 -6.03 2.18
C GLY A 37 -13.32 -6.88 2.12
N ALA A 38 -13.53 -8.19 2.07
CA ALA A 38 -12.48 -9.19 1.90
C ALA A 38 -12.86 -10.15 0.77
N TYR A 39 -11.85 -10.59 0.02
CA TYR A 39 -12.00 -11.56 -1.05
C TYR A 39 -10.87 -12.57 -0.98
N THR A 40 -11.21 -13.86 -1.03
CA THR A 40 -10.22 -14.95 -1.10
C THR A 40 -10.16 -15.45 -2.54
N LEU A 41 -9.01 -15.28 -3.19
CA LEU A 41 -8.79 -15.85 -4.51
C LEU A 41 -8.90 -17.39 -4.46
N PRO A 42 -9.64 -18.02 -5.38
CA PRO A 42 -9.70 -19.47 -5.44
C PRO A 42 -8.35 -20.05 -5.86
N LYS A 43 -8.03 -21.26 -5.39
CA LYS A 43 -6.83 -21.99 -5.81
C LYS A 43 -7.03 -22.55 -7.22
N THR A 44 -6.76 -21.74 -8.23
CA THR A 44 -6.95 -22.09 -9.64
C THR A 44 -5.68 -21.86 -10.44
N ASN A 45 -5.60 -22.54 -11.59
CA ASN A 45 -4.60 -22.22 -12.60
C ASN A 45 -5.11 -21.08 -13.48
N PHE A 46 -4.21 -20.18 -13.84
CA PHE A 46 -4.42 -19.11 -14.81
C PHE A 46 -3.22 -19.08 -15.76
N LYS A 47 -3.47 -19.28 -17.06
CA LYS A 47 -2.43 -19.39 -18.10
C LYS A 47 -1.27 -20.29 -17.67
N ASP A 48 -1.60 -21.52 -17.27
CA ASP A 48 -0.66 -22.56 -16.81
C ASP A 48 0.18 -22.23 -15.56
N THR A 49 -0.22 -21.20 -14.81
CA THR A 49 0.40 -20.86 -13.52
C THR A 49 -0.61 -20.98 -12.38
N LEU A 50 -0.21 -21.54 -11.25
CA LEU A 50 -1.06 -21.59 -10.06
C LEU A 50 -1.12 -20.20 -9.41
N VAL A 51 -2.33 -19.63 -9.33
CA VAL A 51 -2.58 -18.37 -8.64
C VAL A 51 -2.48 -18.61 -7.13
N GLY A 52 -1.55 -17.93 -6.47
CA GLY A 52 -1.30 -18.06 -5.04
C GLY A 52 0.08 -17.57 -4.65
N GLY A 53 0.39 -17.67 -3.35
CA GLY A 53 1.68 -17.23 -2.81
C GLY A 53 1.92 -15.74 -3.07
N LEU A 54 0.90 -14.88 -2.89
CA LEU A 54 1.05 -13.47 -3.21
C LEU A 54 1.70 -12.74 -2.03
N SER A 55 2.85 -12.13 -2.25
CA SER A 55 3.67 -11.49 -1.20
C SER A 55 3.66 -9.95 -1.27
N GLY A 56 3.52 -9.38 -2.47
CA GLY A 56 3.50 -7.94 -2.68
C GLY A 56 2.37 -7.47 -3.60
N LEU A 57 1.94 -6.22 -3.43
CA LEU A 57 0.87 -5.59 -4.20
C LEU A 57 1.19 -4.13 -4.52
N THR A 58 0.98 -3.71 -5.77
CA THR A 58 1.03 -2.29 -6.18
C THR A 58 -0.19 -1.93 -7.03
N TYR A 59 -0.57 -0.65 -7.05
CA TYR A 59 -1.72 -0.15 -7.80
C TYR A 59 -1.28 0.73 -8.98
N ASP A 60 -1.72 0.38 -10.19
CA ASP A 60 -1.68 1.24 -11.37
C ASP A 60 -2.98 2.05 -11.45
N ARG A 61 -2.92 3.29 -10.96
CA ARG A 61 -4.04 4.22 -10.99
C ARG A 61 -4.47 4.63 -12.40
N LYS A 62 -3.57 4.61 -13.39
CA LYS A 62 -3.92 5.01 -14.76
C LYS A 62 -4.78 3.95 -15.43
N LYS A 63 -4.46 2.68 -15.17
CA LYS A 63 -5.18 1.52 -15.74
C LYS A 63 -6.29 1.00 -14.81
N ASP A 64 -6.31 1.48 -13.57
CA ASP A 64 -7.16 0.99 -12.49
C ASP A 64 -7.01 -0.53 -12.29
N LEU A 65 -5.75 -0.96 -12.18
CA LEU A 65 -5.33 -2.34 -12.03
C LEU A 65 -4.38 -2.48 -10.86
N PHE A 66 -4.34 -3.68 -10.29
CA PHE A 66 -3.37 -4.06 -9.28
C PHE A 66 -2.39 -5.06 -9.86
N TYR A 67 -1.13 -4.99 -9.45
CA TYR A 67 -0.13 -6.00 -9.76
C TYR A 67 0.27 -6.70 -8.46
N ALA A 68 0.15 -8.02 -8.43
CA ALA A 68 0.47 -8.84 -7.27
C ALA A 68 1.60 -9.83 -7.61
N VAL A 69 2.72 -9.74 -6.92
CA VAL A 69 3.86 -10.65 -7.15
C VAL A 69 3.67 -11.95 -6.38
N SER A 70 4.11 -13.06 -6.98
CA SER A 70 4.14 -14.36 -6.30
C SER A 70 5.52 -14.62 -5.68
N ASP A 71 5.54 -15.12 -4.44
CA ASP A 71 6.68 -15.64 -3.68
C ASP A 71 7.18 -17.01 -4.17
N ASP A 72 6.53 -17.58 -5.19
CA ASP A 72 6.99 -18.83 -5.79
C ASP A 72 8.36 -18.59 -6.44
N ARG A 73 9.36 -19.24 -5.86
CA ARG A 73 10.78 -19.15 -6.21
C ARG A 73 11.13 -19.81 -7.54
N SER A 74 10.24 -19.75 -8.53
CA SER A 74 10.26 -20.58 -9.73
C SER A 74 10.18 -22.11 -9.44
N ASP A 75 9.61 -22.53 -8.31
CA ASP A 75 9.52 -23.95 -7.94
C ASP A 75 8.34 -24.63 -8.63
N ARG A 76 7.16 -24.01 -8.60
CA ARG A 76 5.92 -24.58 -9.14
C ARG A 76 5.57 -24.08 -10.53
N ALA A 77 5.88 -22.82 -10.81
CA ALA A 77 5.81 -22.20 -12.13
C ALA A 77 6.85 -21.07 -12.18
N PRO A 78 7.23 -20.56 -13.37
CA PRO A 78 8.19 -19.46 -13.45
C PRO A 78 7.79 -18.27 -12.55
N ALA A 79 8.78 -17.61 -11.95
CA ALA A 79 8.57 -16.42 -11.15
C ALA A 79 7.75 -15.38 -11.93
N ARG A 80 6.78 -14.74 -11.26
CA ARG A 80 5.69 -14.05 -11.95
C ARG A 80 5.00 -13.02 -11.06
N PHE A 81 4.31 -12.09 -11.71
CA PHE A 81 3.26 -11.31 -11.08
C PHE A 81 1.96 -11.40 -11.87
N TYR A 82 0.84 -11.27 -11.16
CA TYR A 82 -0.50 -11.26 -11.73
C TYR A 82 -1.02 -9.84 -11.89
N THR A 83 -1.72 -9.59 -12.98
CA THR A 83 -2.56 -8.40 -13.14
C THR A 83 -3.95 -8.71 -12.62
N LEU A 84 -4.40 -7.93 -11.64
CA LEU A 84 -5.67 -8.10 -10.95
C LEU A 84 -6.56 -6.89 -11.18
N LYS A 85 -7.86 -7.13 -11.33
CA LYS A 85 -8.91 -6.10 -11.26
C LYS A 85 -9.72 -6.30 -10.00
N LEU A 86 -9.77 -5.27 -9.16
CA LEU A 86 -10.71 -5.21 -8.05
C LEU A 86 -12.00 -4.57 -8.55
N GLU A 87 -13.11 -5.28 -8.43
CA GLU A 87 -14.42 -4.75 -8.77
C GLU A 87 -15.17 -4.36 -7.51
N LEU A 88 -15.43 -3.07 -7.38
CA LEU A 88 -16.24 -2.52 -6.30
C LEU A 88 -17.71 -2.45 -6.74
N ASP A 89 -18.61 -2.47 -5.76
CA ASP A 89 -20.00 -2.09 -5.97
C ASP A 89 -20.09 -0.56 -6.13
N PRO A 90 -20.76 -0.05 -7.19
CA PRO A 90 -20.85 1.39 -7.43
C PRO A 90 -21.87 2.10 -6.51
N ALA A 91 -22.84 1.37 -5.95
CA ALA A 91 -23.88 1.93 -5.09
C ALA A 91 -23.41 2.05 -3.62
N ARG A 92 -22.53 1.14 -3.19
CA ARG A 92 -21.83 1.18 -1.90
C ARG A 92 -20.42 0.68 -2.16
N PRO A 93 -19.35 1.36 -1.73
CA PRO A 93 -17.98 0.99 -2.10
C PRO A 93 -17.53 -0.30 -1.40
N SER A 94 -18.15 -1.43 -1.72
CA SER A 94 -17.82 -2.75 -1.17
C SER A 94 -17.12 -3.60 -2.21
N LEU A 95 -16.11 -4.38 -1.80
CA LEU A 95 -15.41 -5.29 -2.69
C LEU A 95 -16.32 -6.45 -3.10
N ARG A 96 -16.61 -6.56 -4.41
CA ARG A 96 -17.44 -7.65 -4.97
C ARG A 96 -16.60 -8.82 -5.42
N GLN A 97 -15.55 -8.56 -6.19
CA GLN A 97 -14.68 -9.60 -6.71
C GLN A 97 -13.28 -9.10 -7.02
N VAL A 98 -12.34 -10.05 -7.06
CA VAL A 98 -10.99 -9.86 -7.60
C VAL A 98 -10.84 -10.78 -8.80
N VAL A 99 -10.58 -10.19 -9.97
CA VAL A 99 -10.43 -10.91 -11.23
C VAL A 99 -8.96 -10.95 -11.62
N VAL A 100 -8.43 -12.14 -11.87
CA VAL A 100 -7.10 -12.30 -12.48
C VAL A 100 -7.24 -12.05 -13.98
N GLN A 101 -6.65 -10.96 -14.47
CA GLN A 101 -6.74 -10.54 -15.87
C GLN A 101 -5.55 -11.01 -16.70
N ASP A 102 -4.36 -11.05 -16.10
CA ASP A 102 -3.16 -11.48 -16.78
C ASP A 102 -2.10 -12.03 -15.82
N VAL A 103 -1.06 -12.64 -16.38
CA VAL A 103 0.17 -13.03 -15.69
C VAL A 103 1.37 -12.55 -16.52
N THR A 104 2.38 -12.02 -15.85
CA THR A 104 3.65 -11.63 -16.47
C THR A 104 4.78 -12.42 -15.82
N ILE A 105 5.55 -13.13 -16.65
CA ILE A 105 6.70 -13.90 -16.20
C ILE A 105 7.89 -12.96 -16.00
N LEU A 106 8.57 -13.11 -14.87
CA LEU A 106 9.82 -12.43 -14.58
C LEU A 106 10.94 -13.14 -15.33
N THR A 107 11.72 -12.36 -16.07
CA THR A 107 12.85 -12.85 -16.85
C THR A 107 14.14 -12.19 -16.40
N GLN A 108 15.24 -12.91 -16.61
CA GLN A 108 16.59 -12.40 -16.49
C GLN A 108 16.90 -11.45 -17.66
N GLU A 109 18.08 -10.84 -17.65
CA GLU A 109 18.53 -9.91 -18.68
C GLU A 109 18.59 -10.54 -20.08
N ASP A 110 18.88 -11.84 -20.16
CA ASP A 110 18.90 -12.62 -21.40
C ASP A 110 17.50 -13.01 -21.92
N GLY A 111 16.44 -12.59 -21.21
CA GLY A 111 15.04 -12.89 -21.53
C GLY A 111 14.58 -14.28 -21.11
N GLN A 112 15.43 -15.09 -20.49
CA GLN A 112 15.03 -16.39 -19.96
C GLN A 112 14.35 -16.25 -18.60
N PRO A 113 13.36 -17.11 -18.26
CA PRO A 113 12.82 -17.14 -16.92
C PRO A 113 13.89 -17.44 -15.86
N PHE A 114 13.65 -17.01 -14.63
CA PHE A 114 14.49 -17.41 -13.50
C PHE A 114 14.44 -18.92 -13.30
N ALA A 115 15.60 -19.53 -13.09
CA ALA A 115 15.68 -20.95 -12.77
C ALA A 115 15.04 -21.25 -11.42
N LYS A 116 14.73 -22.52 -11.20
CA LYS A 116 14.13 -22.99 -9.96
C LYS A 116 15.00 -22.63 -8.75
N ASN A 117 14.37 -22.02 -7.75
CA ASN A 117 14.90 -21.57 -6.47
C ASN A 117 15.93 -20.43 -6.51
N THR A 118 16.17 -19.79 -7.67
CA THR A 118 17.20 -18.74 -7.83
C THR A 118 16.69 -17.30 -7.65
N ILE A 119 15.44 -17.14 -7.22
CA ILE A 119 14.81 -15.84 -6.90
C ILE A 119 13.85 -16.03 -5.73
N ASP A 120 13.61 -14.99 -4.94
CA ASP A 120 12.68 -15.01 -3.81
C ASP A 120 11.83 -13.71 -3.75
N PRO A 121 10.86 -13.53 -4.67
CA PRO A 121 10.16 -12.26 -4.83
C PRO A 121 9.21 -11.93 -3.68
N GLU A 122 9.36 -10.76 -3.08
CA GLU A 122 8.54 -10.34 -1.92
C GLU A 122 7.81 -9.02 -2.14
N GLY A 123 8.41 -8.10 -2.90
CA GLY A 123 7.86 -6.77 -3.09
C GLY A 123 7.70 -6.44 -4.56
N ILE A 124 6.69 -5.62 -4.87
CA ILE A 124 6.46 -5.06 -6.19
C ILE A 124 6.06 -3.59 -6.06
N ALA A 125 6.70 -2.74 -6.86
CA ALA A 125 6.40 -1.30 -6.90
C ALA A 125 6.31 -0.81 -8.34
N LEU A 126 5.25 -0.07 -8.66
CA LEU A 126 5.08 0.55 -9.97
C LEU A 126 5.95 1.80 -10.10
N SER A 127 6.65 1.93 -11.23
CA SER A 127 7.41 3.13 -11.59
C SER A 127 6.57 4.09 -12.42
N SER A 128 7.00 5.35 -12.48
CA SER A 128 6.37 6.38 -13.35
C SER A 128 6.49 6.08 -14.85
N ARG A 129 7.34 5.12 -15.23
CA ARG A 129 7.62 4.72 -16.63
C ARG A 129 6.82 3.49 -17.06
N GLU A 130 5.78 3.11 -16.32
CA GLU A 130 4.98 1.90 -16.58
C GLU A 130 5.80 0.61 -16.55
N SER A 131 6.86 0.60 -15.72
CA SER A 131 7.61 -0.60 -15.37
C SER A 131 7.39 -0.94 -13.91
N VAL A 132 7.76 -2.15 -13.50
CA VAL A 132 7.74 -2.54 -12.08
C VAL A 132 9.17 -2.76 -11.57
N PHE A 133 9.39 -2.44 -10.31
CA PHE A 133 10.53 -2.91 -9.54
C PHE A 133 10.07 -4.09 -8.69
N ILE A 134 10.85 -5.16 -8.69
CA ILE A 134 10.62 -6.34 -7.86
C ILE A 134 11.77 -6.44 -6.86
N SER A 135 11.46 -6.57 -5.58
CA SER A 135 12.46 -6.90 -4.56
C SER A 135 12.47 -8.40 -4.30
N SER A 136 13.66 -8.94 -4.08
CA SER A 136 13.89 -10.32 -3.70
C SER A 136 14.55 -10.37 -2.33
N GLU A 137 14.18 -11.31 -1.47
CA GLU A 137 14.89 -11.59 -0.19
C GLU A 137 16.23 -12.32 -0.39
N GLY A 138 16.48 -12.71 -1.63
CA GLY A 138 17.72 -13.32 -2.05
C GLY A 138 17.71 -14.83 -1.87
N VAL A 139 18.81 -15.44 -2.27
CA VAL A 139 19.04 -16.88 -2.16
C VAL A 139 20.39 -17.07 -1.50
N VAL A 140 20.39 -16.87 -0.18
CA VAL A 140 21.63 -16.75 0.62
C VAL A 140 22.57 -17.95 0.45
N HIS A 141 22.01 -19.17 0.33
CA HIS A 141 22.82 -20.37 0.12
C HIS A 141 23.55 -20.41 -1.22
N ASP A 142 23.02 -19.70 -2.24
CA ASP A 142 23.60 -19.57 -3.57
C ASP A 142 24.38 -18.27 -3.75
N GLY A 143 24.55 -17.47 -2.68
CA GLY A 143 25.25 -16.19 -2.72
C GLY A 143 24.51 -15.08 -3.45
N VAL A 144 23.21 -15.25 -3.69
CA VAL A 144 22.34 -14.18 -4.20
C VAL A 144 21.85 -13.37 -2.99
N PRO A 145 22.18 -12.08 -2.89
CA PRO A 145 21.78 -11.22 -1.77
C PRO A 145 20.29 -10.85 -1.83
#